data_AF-A0AA96FDF0-F1
#
_entry.id   AF-A0AA96FDF0-F1
#
_cell.length_a   1.000
_cell.length_b   1.000
_cell.length_c   1.000
_cell.angle_alpha   90.00
_cell.angle_beta   90.00
_cell.angle_gamma   90.00
#
_symmetry.space_group_name_H-M   'P 1'
#
loop_
_entity.id
_entity.type
_entity.pdbx_description
1 polymer ?
#
loop_
_entity_poly.entity_id
_entity_poly.type
_entity_poly.pdbx_seq_one_letter_code
_entity_poly.pdbx_strand_id
1 'polypeptide(L)'
;MMRKRAVPIAGAVLVAAMLATPAAAKGRPTAEDFGNNLSQPSMYVLGEGVTAIPSTAPQPRVACDGAPHAPGTDGVPATTDGYWLQKTAATWGGTCVTASQATVRVDWGDNLMGDTALKAGKVIRVEVGLEALTTSGGDLTPADAIGYTIVNLSEEGVPDRLAVYGTADTVGSPSPVMVWDHDADLTIATLADDGSVSASFTTVATAEVNSTGKIVYGFNWGQKGDFPPAGDYVITFTVSDDTTIACVVGWDPDTMDRHDHSVSLDITLSASAGGGSHAR
;
A
#
# COMPACT_ATOMS: atom_id res chain seq x y z
N MET A 1 -43.38 -62.24 -1.76
CA MET A 1 -42.28 -61.37 -2.26
C MET A 1 -42.90 -60.10 -2.84
N MET A 2 -42.94 -59.01 -2.06
CA MET A 2 -43.60 -57.76 -2.42
C MET A 2 -42.51 -56.72 -2.74
N ARG A 3 -42.34 -56.38 -4.03
CA ARG A 3 -41.41 -55.34 -4.47
C ARG A 3 -42.04 -53.96 -4.23
N LYS A 4 -41.56 -53.24 -3.22
CA LYS A 4 -41.86 -51.81 -3.05
C LYS A 4 -41.00 -51.01 -4.02
N ARG A 5 -41.64 -50.28 -4.94
CA ARG A 5 -40.99 -49.29 -5.80
C ARG A 5 -40.90 -47.97 -5.03
N ALA A 6 -39.70 -47.43 -4.90
CA ALA A 6 -39.46 -46.09 -4.38
C ALA A 6 -39.70 -45.07 -5.51
N VAL A 7 -40.43 -44.01 -5.19
CA VAL A 7 -40.67 -42.84 -6.05
C VAL A 7 -39.64 -41.77 -5.67
N PRO A 8 -38.88 -41.18 -6.61
CA PRO A 8 -38.01 -40.06 -6.30
C PRO A 8 -38.84 -38.77 -6.19
N ILE A 9 -38.72 -38.09 -5.06
CA ILE A 9 -39.25 -36.74 -4.84
C ILE A 9 -38.20 -35.76 -5.35
N ALA A 10 -38.51 -35.06 -6.43
CA ALA A 10 -37.70 -33.96 -6.95
C ALA A 10 -37.86 -32.74 -6.00
N GLY A 11 -36.81 -32.43 -5.25
CA GLY A 11 -36.75 -31.21 -4.43
C GLY A 11 -36.46 -29.99 -5.30
N ALA A 12 -37.38 -29.03 -5.30
CA ALA A 12 -37.18 -27.74 -5.93
C ALA A 12 -36.26 -26.88 -5.04
N VAL A 13 -35.06 -26.56 -5.54
CA VAL A 13 -34.16 -25.58 -4.93
C VAL A 13 -34.69 -24.19 -5.26
N LEU A 14 -35.20 -23.49 -4.24
CA LEU A 14 -35.57 -22.08 -4.34
C LEU A 14 -34.30 -21.23 -4.25
N VAL A 15 -33.83 -20.70 -5.38
CA VAL A 15 -32.77 -19.67 -5.40
C VAL A 15 -33.42 -18.32 -5.12
N ALA A 16 -33.28 -17.84 -3.89
CA ALA A 16 -33.70 -16.49 -3.51
C ALA A 16 -32.67 -15.48 -4.02
N ALA A 17 -32.96 -14.83 -5.15
CA ALA A 17 -32.20 -13.68 -5.62
C ALA A 17 -32.49 -12.48 -4.70
N MET A 18 -31.56 -12.16 -3.80
CA MET A 18 -31.61 -10.91 -3.04
C MET A 18 -31.27 -9.75 -3.98
N LEU A 19 -32.29 -8.98 -4.36
CA LEU A 19 -32.12 -7.70 -5.04
C LEU A 19 -31.56 -6.69 -4.02
N ALA A 20 -30.23 -6.52 -4.03
CA ALA A 20 -29.58 -5.43 -3.31
C ALA A 20 -30.05 -4.09 -3.90
N THR A 21 -30.67 -3.26 -3.08
CA THR A 21 -30.95 -1.87 -3.43
C THR A 21 -29.63 -1.10 -3.49
N PRO A 22 -29.35 -0.32 -4.55
CA PRO A 22 -28.15 0.51 -4.59
C PRO A 22 -28.26 1.56 -3.49
N ALA A 23 -27.40 1.44 -2.47
CA ALA A 23 -27.28 2.45 -1.43
C ALA A 23 -26.87 3.78 -2.07
N ALA A 24 -27.64 4.83 -1.78
CA ALA A 24 -27.35 6.19 -2.21
C ALA A 24 -25.94 6.57 -1.73
N ALA A 25 -25.03 6.80 -2.68
CA ALA A 25 -23.67 7.24 -2.40
C ALA A 25 -23.70 8.59 -1.68
N LYS A 26 -23.34 8.60 -0.39
CA LYS A 26 -22.94 9.83 0.30
C LYS A 26 -21.80 10.46 -0.51
N GLY A 27 -21.93 11.77 -0.77
CA GLY A 27 -21.04 12.54 -1.63
C GLY A 27 -19.57 12.21 -1.41
N ARG A 28 -18.86 11.95 -2.51
CA ARG A 28 -17.41 11.77 -2.53
C ARG A 28 -16.77 12.95 -1.79
N PRO A 29 -15.79 12.73 -0.89
CA PRO A 29 -14.97 13.81 -0.36
C PRO A 29 -14.49 14.66 -1.54
N THR A 30 -14.56 15.98 -1.43
CA THR A 30 -13.95 16.89 -2.40
C THR A 30 -12.52 16.44 -2.60
N ALA A 31 -12.10 16.26 -3.85
CA ALA A 31 -10.73 15.89 -4.17
C ALA A 31 -9.80 16.88 -3.44
N GLU A 32 -8.76 16.38 -2.77
CA GLU A 32 -7.75 17.26 -2.19
C GLU A 32 -7.13 18.08 -3.35
N ASP A 33 -7.11 19.40 -3.22
CA ASP A 33 -6.60 20.29 -4.27
C ASP A 33 -5.10 20.07 -4.53
N PHE A 34 -4.37 19.52 -3.54
CA PHE A 34 -2.94 19.26 -3.60
C PHE A 34 -2.59 17.89 -3.00
N GLY A 35 -1.82 17.09 -3.74
CA GLY A 35 -1.24 15.83 -3.24
C GLY A 35 0.08 16.04 -2.49
N ASN A 36 0.65 14.92 -2.02
CA ASN A 36 2.00 14.90 -1.45
C ASN A 36 3.08 14.99 -2.54
N ASN A 37 4.21 15.60 -2.20
CA ASN A 37 5.43 15.63 -2.99
C ASN A 37 6.26 14.38 -2.73
N LEU A 38 6.82 13.79 -3.80
CA LEU A 38 7.76 12.67 -3.73
C LEU A 38 9.09 13.15 -3.14
N SER A 39 9.24 13.02 -1.83
CA SER A 39 10.43 13.53 -1.15
C SER A 39 11.56 12.52 -1.15
N GLN A 40 11.25 11.24 -1.34
CA GLN A 40 12.27 10.22 -1.57
C GLN A 40 12.55 10.06 -3.07
N PRO A 41 13.79 9.71 -3.44
CA PRO A 41 14.07 9.32 -4.79
C PRO A 41 13.21 8.12 -5.18
N SER A 42 12.75 8.09 -6.43
CA SER A 42 11.75 7.14 -6.89
C SER A 42 12.08 6.57 -8.26
N MET A 43 11.64 5.33 -8.50
CA MET A 43 11.78 4.61 -9.75
C MET A 43 10.42 4.06 -10.18
N TYR A 44 10.06 4.28 -11.44
CA TYR A 44 8.84 3.75 -12.05
C TYR A 44 9.20 2.62 -13.03
N VAL A 45 8.89 1.38 -12.67
CA VAL A 45 9.05 0.19 -13.52
C VAL A 45 7.81 0.06 -14.41
N LEU A 46 7.94 0.49 -15.65
CA LEU A 46 6.79 0.71 -16.55
C LEU A 46 6.36 -0.52 -17.35
N GLY A 47 7.22 -1.54 -17.40
CA GLY A 47 7.08 -2.69 -18.30
C GLY A 47 7.64 -2.43 -19.71
N GLU A 48 7.86 -3.52 -20.46
CA GLU A 48 8.43 -3.44 -21.80
C GLU A 48 7.57 -2.60 -22.76
N GLY A 49 8.21 -1.67 -23.48
CA GLY A 49 7.55 -0.86 -24.51
C GLY A 49 6.74 0.33 -23.98
N VAL A 50 6.64 0.51 -22.65
CA VAL A 50 5.97 1.66 -22.04
C VAL A 50 6.99 2.78 -21.81
N THR A 51 6.71 3.96 -22.37
CA THR A 51 7.64 5.10 -22.37
C THR A 51 7.21 6.27 -21.49
N ALA A 52 6.02 6.20 -20.92
CA ALA A 52 5.46 7.25 -20.07
C ALA A 52 4.84 6.64 -18.81
N ILE A 53 4.98 7.36 -17.70
CA ILE A 53 4.34 7.01 -16.43
C ILE A 53 2.82 7.02 -16.65
N PRO A 54 2.10 5.90 -16.43
CA PRO A 54 0.66 5.87 -16.65
C PRO A 54 -0.06 6.71 -15.60
N SER A 55 -1.25 7.21 -15.94
CA SER A 55 -2.06 8.04 -15.03
C SER A 55 -2.56 7.30 -13.78
N THR A 56 -2.44 5.97 -13.76
CA THR A 56 -2.75 5.10 -12.62
C THR A 56 -1.61 5.03 -11.60
N ALA A 57 -0.39 5.42 -11.97
CA ALA A 57 0.74 5.49 -11.05
C ALA A 57 0.60 6.69 -10.10
N PRO A 58 1.27 6.68 -8.93
CA PRO A 58 1.41 7.87 -8.10
C PRO A 58 2.05 8.99 -8.92
N GLN A 59 1.31 10.07 -9.15
CA GLN A 59 1.79 11.15 -10.01
C GLN A 59 2.76 12.04 -9.24
N PRO A 60 4.00 12.23 -9.72
CA PRO A 60 4.91 13.21 -9.15
C PRO A 60 4.33 14.62 -9.37
N ARG A 61 4.55 15.52 -8.41
CA ARG A 61 4.10 16.92 -8.51
C ARG A 61 5.04 17.80 -9.34
N VAL A 62 6.23 17.28 -9.62
CA VAL A 62 7.24 17.83 -10.52
C VAL A 62 7.52 16.80 -11.61
N ALA A 63 8.20 17.18 -12.69
CA ALA A 63 8.52 16.23 -13.76
C ALA A 63 9.44 15.12 -13.24
N CYS A 64 9.26 13.90 -13.75
CA CYS A 64 10.18 12.78 -13.51
C CYS A 64 11.22 12.75 -14.63
N ASP A 65 12.25 13.59 -14.51
CA ASP A 65 13.25 13.81 -15.58
C ASP A 65 14.69 13.44 -15.18
N GLY A 66 14.85 12.73 -14.06
CA GLY A 66 16.14 12.31 -13.53
C GLY A 66 16.83 13.33 -12.63
N ALA A 67 16.31 14.55 -12.48
CA ALA A 67 16.84 15.54 -11.54
C ALA A 67 15.94 15.71 -10.31
N PRO A 68 16.49 15.99 -9.12
CA PRO A 68 15.68 16.45 -8.01
C PRO A 68 15.22 17.90 -8.26
N HIS A 69 14.01 18.21 -7.81
CA HIS A 69 13.46 19.56 -7.81
C HIS A 69 13.43 20.10 -6.38
N ALA A 70 14.20 21.16 -6.13
CA ALA A 70 14.25 21.80 -4.82
C ALA A 70 12.94 22.57 -4.53
N PRO A 71 12.48 22.56 -3.27
CA PRO A 71 11.34 23.37 -2.86
C PRO A 71 11.58 24.88 -3.09
N GLY A 72 10.52 25.60 -3.44
CA GLY A 72 10.58 27.05 -3.70
C GLY A 72 11.06 27.45 -5.10
N THR A 73 11.52 26.48 -5.91
CA THR A 73 11.82 26.72 -7.35
C THR A 73 10.59 27.09 -8.17
N ASP A 74 9.40 26.75 -7.67
CA ASP A 74 8.09 27.15 -8.18
C ASP A 74 7.66 28.57 -7.77
N GLY A 75 8.50 29.27 -7.01
CA GLY A 75 8.23 30.62 -6.50
C GLY A 75 7.32 30.65 -5.27
N VAL A 76 6.95 29.49 -4.70
CA VAL A 76 6.20 29.43 -3.44
C VAL A 76 7.18 29.60 -2.28
N PRO A 77 7.05 30.67 -1.46
CA PRO A 77 7.95 30.86 -0.33
C PRO A 77 7.70 29.80 0.73
N ALA A 78 8.74 29.51 1.52
CA ALA A 78 8.60 28.74 2.74
C ALA A 78 7.62 29.43 3.70
N THR A 79 7.07 28.66 4.64
CA THR A 79 6.32 29.20 5.78
C THR A 79 7.21 30.11 6.63
N THR A 80 6.59 30.80 7.60
CA THR A 80 7.32 31.68 8.52
C THR A 80 8.42 30.93 9.31
N ASP A 81 8.26 29.61 9.46
CA ASP A 81 9.21 28.74 10.18
C ASP A 81 10.26 28.10 9.24
N GLY A 82 10.31 28.49 7.97
CA GLY A 82 11.32 28.01 7.01
C GLY A 82 11.03 26.66 6.36
N TYR A 83 9.77 26.20 6.39
CA TYR A 83 9.37 24.91 5.81
C TYR A 83 8.47 25.06 4.59
N TRP A 84 8.60 24.14 3.64
CA TRP A 84 7.59 23.89 2.60
C TRP A 84 6.75 22.68 3.00
N LEU A 85 5.42 22.86 2.99
CA LEU A 85 4.49 21.89 3.57
C LEU A 85 3.91 20.94 2.52
N GLN A 86 3.73 19.68 2.90
CA GLN A 86 3.00 18.70 2.12
C GLN A 86 1.55 19.14 1.91
N LYS A 87 0.93 18.68 0.82
CA LYS A 87 -0.46 19.02 0.46
C LYS A 87 -0.76 20.52 0.39
N THR A 88 0.23 21.33 0.00
CA THR A 88 0.05 22.76 -0.29
C THR A 88 0.43 23.09 -1.72
N ALA A 89 0.34 24.37 -2.12
CA ALA A 89 0.76 24.82 -3.44
C ALA A 89 2.26 24.56 -3.72
N ALA A 90 3.10 24.49 -2.69
CA ALA A 90 4.52 24.22 -2.85
C ALA A 90 4.78 22.84 -3.49
N THR A 91 5.70 22.82 -4.45
CA THR A 91 6.13 21.64 -5.19
C THR A 91 7.62 21.40 -5.03
N TRP A 92 7.98 20.13 -4.89
CA TRP A 92 9.36 19.64 -4.90
C TRP A 92 9.35 18.14 -5.24
N GLY A 93 10.52 17.57 -5.49
CA GLY A 93 10.64 16.14 -5.71
C GLY A 93 12.08 15.66 -5.60
N GLY A 94 12.29 14.51 -4.97
CA GLY A 94 13.56 13.78 -5.07
C GLY A 94 13.81 13.33 -6.51
N THR A 95 15.00 12.78 -6.75
CA THR A 95 15.36 12.24 -8.06
C THR A 95 14.35 11.19 -8.50
N CYS A 96 13.82 11.32 -9.71
CA CYS A 96 12.82 10.42 -10.24
C CYS A 96 13.22 9.90 -11.61
N VAL A 97 13.19 8.58 -11.80
CA VAL A 97 13.53 7.93 -13.08
C VAL A 97 12.50 6.88 -13.47
N THR A 98 12.48 6.51 -14.75
CA THR A 98 11.80 5.32 -15.25
C THR A 98 12.81 4.19 -15.47
N ALA A 99 12.34 2.95 -15.34
CA ALA A 99 13.15 1.76 -15.60
C ALA A 99 12.30 0.70 -16.30
N SER A 100 12.96 -0.19 -17.03
CA SER A 100 12.31 -1.39 -17.56
C SER A 100 12.27 -2.52 -16.55
N GLN A 101 13.22 -2.56 -15.60
CA GLN A 101 13.33 -3.62 -14.59
C GLN A 101 13.88 -3.07 -13.28
N ALA A 102 13.59 -3.76 -12.17
CA ALA A 102 14.17 -3.45 -10.86
C ALA A 102 14.45 -4.72 -10.03
N THR A 103 15.44 -4.65 -9.15
CA THR A 103 15.58 -5.60 -8.04
C THR A 103 15.31 -4.88 -6.74
N VAL A 104 14.35 -5.37 -5.96
CA VAL A 104 13.81 -4.68 -4.80
C VAL A 104 13.98 -5.48 -3.52
N ARG A 105 13.99 -4.78 -2.40
CA ARG A 105 13.58 -5.32 -1.10
C ARG A 105 12.16 -4.86 -0.80
N VAL A 106 11.37 -5.75 -0.20
CA VAL A 106 10.00 -5.45 0.26
C VAL A 106 10.08 -5.01 1.73
N ASP A 107 9.33 -3.98 2.08
CA ASP A 107 9.12 -3.54 3.47
C ASP A 107 7.61 -3.57 3.79
N TRP A 108 7.21 -4.43 4.73
CA TRP A 108 5.83 -4.48 5.20
C TRP A 108 5.58 -3.33 6.18
N GLY A 109 4.42 -2.68 6.06
CA GLY A 109 4.02 -1.63 6.98
C GLY A 109 3.97 -2.08 8.44
N ASP A 110 4.30 -1.16 9.34
CA ASP A 110 4.29 -1.34 10.79
C ASP A 110 2.96 -1.84 11.35
N ASN A 111 1.85 -1.50 10.68
CA ASN A 111 0.51 -1.97 11.04
C ASN A 111 0.37 -3.50 10.98
N LEU A 112 1.21 -4.20 10.22
CA LEU A 112 1.20 -5.67 10.11
C LEU A 112 2.29 -6.34 10.94
N MET A 113 3.42 -5.66 11.11
CA MET A 113 4.63 -6.22 11.73
C MET A 113 4.87 -5.75 13.18
N GLY A 114 4.12 -4.77 13.66
CA GLY A 114 4.33 -4.16 14.98
C GLY A 114 3.77 -4.97 16.15
N ASP A 115 4.11 -4.53 17.36
CA ASP A 115 3.68 -5.17 18.62
C ASP A 115 2.18 -5.05 18.90
N THR A 116 1.46 -4.22 18.15
CA THR A 116 0.02 -4.05 18.34
C THR A 116 -0.72 -5.24 17.74
N ALA A 117 -1.29 -6.08 18.60
CA ALA A 117 -2.09 -7.22 18.15
C ALA A 117 -3.14 -6.82 17.10
N LEU A 118 -3.10 -7.49 15.96
CA LEU A 118 -4.11 -7.38 14.91
C LEU A 118 -5.46 -7.89 15.46
N LYS A 119 -6.49 -7.07 15.29
CA LYS A 119 -7.83 -7.34 15.85
C LYS A 119 -8.87 -7.39 14.75
N ALA A 120 -9.65 -8.47 14.76
CA ALA A 120 -10.86 -8.60 13.97
C ALA A 120 -11.86 -7.47 14.29
N GLY A 121 -12.74 -7.17 13.34
CA GLY A 121 -13.79 -6.16 13.52
C GLY A 121 -13.29 -4.71 13.45
N LYS A 122 -12.08 -4.48 12.95
CA LYS A 122 -11.50 -3.14 12.72
C LYS A 122 -10.94 -3.02 11.31
N VAL A 123 -10.76 -1.78 10.86
CA VAL A 123 -9.98 -1.53 9.64
C VAL A 123 -8.53 -1.92 9.91
N ILE A 124 -7.95 -2.69 9.00
CA ILE A 124 -6.54 -3.05 8.99
C ILE A 124 -5.92 -2.36 7.78
N ARG A 125 -4.84 -1.60 8.01
CA ARG A 125 -4.06 -0.99 6.95
C ARG A 125 -3.00 -1.99 6.51
N VAL A 126 -3.15 -2.54 5.32
CA VAL A 126 -2.10 -3.29 4.63
C VAL A 126 -1.25 -2.28 3.88
N GLU A 127 0.05 -2.23 4.15
CA GLU A 127 0.96 -1.33 3.47
C GLU A 127 2.24 -2.07 3.06
N VAL A 128 2.74 -1.80 1.86
CA VAL A 128 3.97 -2.39 1.32
C VAL A 128 4.81 -1.30 0.66
N GLY A 129 6.08 -1.20 1.04
CA GLY A 129 7.10 -0.43 0.34
C GLY A 129 7.98 -1.34 -0.52
N LEU A 130 8.36 -0.86 -1.70
CA LEU A 130 9.40 -1.50 -2.51
C LEU A 130 10.61 -0.57 -2.54
N GLU A 131 11.78 -1.06 -2.18
CA GLU A 131 13.01 -0.26 -2.15
C GLU A 131 14.06 -0.88 -3.07
N ALA A 132 14.58 -0.10 -4.02
CA ALA A 132 15.54 -0.61 -5.00
C ALA A 132 16.87 -0.99 -4.32
N LEU A 133 17.35 -2.20 -4.59
CA LEU A 133 18.68 -2.66 -4.21
C LEU A 133 19.70 -2.42 -5.32
N THR A 134 19.27 -2.61 -6.57
CA THR A 134 20.05 -2.38 -7.78
C THR A 134 19.13 -1.96 -8.90
N THR A 135 19.65 -1.11 -9.79
CA THR A 135 18.94 -0.63 -10.97
C THR A 135 19.53 -1.33 -12.20
N SER A 136 18.85 -2.34 -12.71
CA SER A 136 19.19 -2.97 -13.98
C SER A 136 18.52 -2.17 -15.10
N GLY A 137 19.22 -1.18 -15.66
CA GLY A 137 18.79 -0.49 -16.88
C GLY A 137 18.74 1.04 -16.87
N GLY A 138 19.24 1.73 -15.83
CA GLY A 138 19.29 3.20 -15.82
C GLY A 138 20.20 3.76 -14.74
N ASP A 139 20.87 4.88 -15.06
CA ASP A 139 22.01 5.51 -14.38
C ASP A 139 21.81 5.97 -12.91
N LEU A 140 20.67 5.65 -12.28
CA LEU A 140 20.43 6.00 -10.88
C LEU A 140 20.93 4.88 -9.98
N THR A 141 22.11 5.03 -9.39
CA THR A 141 22.49 4.18 -8.25
C THR A 141 21.85 4.73 -6.97
N PRO A 142 21.58 3.92 -5.94
CA PRO A 142 21.15 4.43 -4.64
C PRO A 142 22.09 5.50 -4.05
N ALA A 143 23.36 5.55 -4.49
CA ALA A 143 24.32 6.57 -4.05
C ALA A 143 24.10 7.94 -4.71
N ASP A 144 23.54 7.97 -5.93
CA ASP A 144 23.26 9.20 -6.69
C ASP A 144 21.81 9.69 -6.54
N ALA A 145 21.01 8.92 -5.79
CA ALA A 145 19.61 9.18 -5.55
C ALA A 145 19.41 10.22 -4.44
N ILE A 146 19.00 11.42 -4.84
CA ILE A 146 18.83 12.57 -3.95
C ILE A 146 17.36 12.66 -3.52
N GLY A 147 17.11 12.82 -2.23
CA GLY A 147 15.80 13.12 -1.67
C GLY A 147 15.84 14.33 -0.74
N TYR A 148 14.67 14.67 -0.19
CA TYR A 148 14.50 15.72 0.81
C TYR A 148 14.03 15.11 2.12
N THR A 149 14.66 15.50 3.22
CA THR A 149 14.24 15.11 4.56
C THR A 149 12.88 15.73 4.86
N ILE A 150 11.91 14.86 5.15
CA ILE A 150 10.59 15.27 5.63
C ILE A 150 10.54 15.15 7.14
N VAL A 151 10.05 16.21 7.79
CA VAL A 151 9.87 16.27 9.22
C VAL A 151 8.39 16.39 9.57
N ASN A 152 8.01 15.77 10.67
CA ASN A 152 6.72 16.01 11.30
C ASN A 152 6.81 17.33 12.09
N LEU A 153 5.98 18.30 11.71
CA LEU A 153 5.92 19.65 12.27
C LEU A 153 4.77 19.82 13.28
N SER A 154 4.00 18.76 13.54
CA SER A 154 2.95 18.80 14.53
C SER A 154 3.47 18.68 15.95
N GLU A 155 2.65 19.15 16.88
CA GLU A 155 2.88 18.92 18.31
C GLU A 155 2.91 17.42 18.63
N GLU A 156 3.63 17.07 19.70
CA GLU A 156 3.71 15.69 20.17
C GLU A 156 2.31 15.11 20.48
N GLY A 157 2.09 13.86 20.06
CA GLY A 157 0.82 13.15 20.30
C GLY A 157 -0.29 13.46 19.30
N VAL A 158 -0.07 14.36 18.33
CA VAL A 158 -0.98 14.50 17.18
C VAL A 158 -0.97 13.21 16.36
N PRO A 159 -2.14 12.57 16.11
CA PRO A 159 -2.20 11.38 15.28
C PRO A 159 -1.64 11.64 13.89
N ASP A 160 -0.89 10.68 13.33
CA ASP A 160 -0.21 10.83 12.04
C ASP A 160 -1.11 11.35 10.90
N ARG A 161 -2.35 10.85 10.82
CA ARG A 161 -3.35 11.31 9.83
C ARG A 161 -3.73 12.80 9.92
N LEU A 162 -3.43 13.45 11.04
CA LEU A 162 -3.65 14.88 11.30
C LEU A 162 -2.33 15.66 11.37
N ALA A 163 -1.20 14.96 11.25
CA ALA A 163 0.10 15.58 11.37
C ALA A 163 0.43 16.41 10.12
N VAL A 164 1.17 17.50 10.34
CA VAL A 164 1.65 18.41 9.32
C VAL A 164 3.07 18.01 8.99
N TYR A 165 3.34 17.77 7.72
CA TYR A 165 4.64 17.36 7.24
C TYR A 165 5.24 18.41 6.31
N GLY A 166 6.56 18.58 6.35
CA GLY A 166 7.25 19.50 5.46
C GLY A 166 8.75 19.23 5.36
N THR A 167 9.41 19.96 4.46
CA THR A 167 10.87 19.95 4.27
C THR A 167 11.42 21.36 4.47
N ALA A 168 12.64 21.45 5.00
CA ALA A 168 13.42 22.69 5.09
C ALA A 168 14.55 22.71 4.04
N ASP A 169 14.29 22.17 2.84
CA ASP A 169 15.28 22.03 1.76
C ASP A 169 16.54 21.24 2.19
N THR A 170 16.39 20.39 3.20
CA THR A 170 17.49 19.55 3.67
C THR A 170 17.54 18.32 2.79
N VAL A 171 18.61 18.20 2.01
CA VAL A 171 18.86 17.02 1.19
C VAL A 171 19.19 15.83 2.08
N GLY A 172 18.37 14.79 1.98
CA GLY A 172 18.60 13.50 2.63
C GLY A 172 19.42 12.59 1.71
N SER A 173 20.56 12.10 2.20
CA SER A 173 21.33 11.06 1.52
C SER A 173 22.11 10.21 2.53
N PRO A 174 22.14 8.86 2.40
CA PRO A 174 21.40 8.06 1.41
C PRO A 174 19.97 7.72 1.91
N SER A 175 19.01 7.84 1.01
CA SER A 175 17.63 7.37 1.20
C SER A 175 17.36 6.16 0.32
N PRO A 176 16.50 5.20 0.73
CA PRO A 176 16.06 4.16 -0.19
C PRO A 176 15.36 4.78 -1.40
N VAL A 177 15.64 4.25 -2.58
CA VAL A 177 14.90 4.58 -3.81
C VAL A 177 13.61 3.80 -3.79
N MET A 178 12.47 4.49 -3.70
CA MET A 178 11.16 3.84 -3.68
C MET A 178 10.78 3.39 -5.08
N VAL A 179 10.27 2.18 -5.22
CA VAL A 179 9.90 1.60 -6.51
C VAL A 179 8.39 1.53 -6.65
N TRP A 180 7.90 1.99 -7.79
CA TRP A 180 6.57 1.70 -8.29
C TRP A 180 6.68 0.68 -9.42
N ASP A 181 6.07 -0.48 -9.22
CA ASP A 181 5.79 -1.51 -10.22
C ASP A 181 4.37 -1.33 -10.80
N HIS A 182 4.27 -1.45 -12.13
CA HIS A 182 3.04 -1.19 -12.89
C HIS A 182 1.96 -2.27 -12.80
N ASP A 183 2.31 -3.49 -12.40
CA ASP A 183 1.42 -4.65 -12.38
C ASP A 183 1.45 -5.34 -11.00
N ALA A 184 1.60 -4.53 -9.94
CA ALA A 184 1.57 -5.03 -8.58
C ALA A 184 0.14 -5.41 -8.16
N ASP A 185 0.01 -6.57 -7.51
CA ASP A 185 -1.24 -7.14 -7.03
C ASP A 185 -1.18 -7.42 -5.53
N LEU A 186 -2.34 -7.34 -4.88
CA LEU A 186 -2.55 -7.73 -3.49
C LEU A 186 -3.60 -8.83 -3.42
N THR A 187 -3.25 -9.94 -2.78
CA THR A 187 -4.17 -11.02 -2.43
C THR A 187 -4.26 -11.16 -0.91
N ILE A 188 -5.47 -11.31 -0.39
CA ILE A 188 -5.68 -11.72 1.00
C ILE A 188 -6.53 -13.00 0.99
N ALA A 189 -5.99 -14.05 1.60
CA ALA A 189 -6.60 -15.36 1.71
C ALA A 189 -6.91 -15.70 3.17
N THR A 190 -8.08 -16.28 3.42
CA THR A 190 -8.44 -16.87 4.73
C THR A 190 -8.00 -18.32 4.74
N LEU A 191 -7.36 -18.76 5.82
CA LEU A 191 -6.92 -20.13 6.01
C LEU A 191 -7.96 -20.94 6.81
N ALA A 192 -8.12 -22.21 6.44
CA ALA A 192 -8.80 -23.20 7.25
C ALA A 192 -7.85 -23.78 8.32
N ASP A 193 -8.38 -24.55 9.27
CA ASP A 193 -7.62 -25.18 10.36
C ASP A 193 -6.47 -26.10 9.88
N ASP A 194 -6.55 -26.59 8.64
CA ASP A 194 -5.51 -27.42 8.02
C ASP A 194 -4.46 -26.61 7.23
N GLY A 195 -4.53 -25.28 7.28
CA GLY A 195 -3.65 -24.36 6.56
C GLY A 195 -4.02 -24.17 5.09
N SER A 196 -5.10 -24.79 4.59
CA SER A 196 -5.54 -24.59 3.21
C SER A 196 -6.29 -23.27 3.03
N VAL A 197 -6.19 -22.67 1.84
CA VAL A 197 -6.96 -21.47 1.50
C VAL A 197 -8.45 -21.82 1.39
N SER A 198 -9.27 -21.25 2.27
CA SER A 198 -10.73 -21.44 2.29
C SER A 198 -11.48 -20.39 1.46
N ALA A 199 -10.94 -19.17 1.38
CA ALA A 199 -11.45 -18.07 0.58
C ALA A 199 -10.32 -17.09 0.26
N SER A 200 -10.41 -16.36 -0.85
CA SER A 200 -9.47 -15.29 -1.17
C SER A 200 -10.13 -14.17 -1.96
N PHE A 201 -9.51 -13.00 -1.90
CA PHE A 201 -9.76 -11.93 -2.86
C PHE A 201 -8.42 -11.39 -3.37
N THR A 202 -8.41 -11.00 -4.64
CA THR A 202 -7.24 -10.40 -5.30
C THR A 202 -7.66 -9.09 -5.94
N THR A 203 -6.79 -8.09 -5.87
CA THR A 203 -7.01 -6.77 -6.46
C THR A 203 -5.69 -6.16 -6.88
N VAL A 204 -5.72 -5.28 -7.88
CA VAL A 204 -4.57 -4.46 -8.26
C VAL A 204 -4.16 -3.61 -7.08
N ALA A 205 -2.90 -3.72 -6.67
CA ALA A 205 -2.35 -2.95 -5.57
C ALA A 205 -2.26 -1.48 -6.00
N THR A 206 -3.01 -0.62 -5.31
CA THR A 206 -2.96 0.82 -5.57
C THR A 206 -1.82 1.44 -4.77
N ALA A 207 -0.93 2.16 -5.45
CA ALA A 207 0.11 2.93 -4.82
C ALA A 207 -0.31 4.39 -4.59
N GLU A 208 0.29 5.01 -3.57
CA GLU A 208 0.15 6.44 -3.29
C GLU A 208 1.46 7.02 -2.77
N VAL A 209 1.55 8.35 -2.75
CA VAL A 209 2.63 9.06 -2.06
C VAL A 209 2.17 9.35 -0.64
N ASN A 210 2.82 8.75 0.36
CA ASN A 210 2.44 8.95 1.76
C ASN A 210 2.89 10.34 2.29
N SER A 211 2.57 10.63 3.55
CA SER A 211 2.89 11.90 4.22
C SER A 211 4.39 12.21 4.28
N THR A 212 5.24 11.18 4.28
CA THR A 212 6.71 11.31 4.25
C THR A 212 7.29 11.45 2.85
N GLY A 213 6.43 11.48 1.81
CA GLY A 213 6.84 11.60 0.42
C GLY A 213 7.44 10.31 -0.16
N LYS A 214 7.06 9.15 0.35
CA LYS A 214 7.42 7.82 -0.16
C LYS A 214 6.30 7.24 -1.02
N ILE A 215 6.66 6.50 -2.06
CA ILE A 215 5.72 5.62 -2.76
C ILE A 215 5.47 4.39 -1.86
N VAL A 216 4.20 4.12 -1.58
CA VAL A 216 3.76 2.93 -0.84
C VAL A 216 2.51 2.35 -1.50
N TYR A 217 2.35 1.03 -1.43
CA TYR A 217 1.12 0.34 -1.81
C TYR A 217 0.24 0.22 -0.57
N GLY A 218 -0.95 0.83 -0.61
CA GLY A 218 -1.83 0.95 0.54
C GLY A 218 -3.20 0.34 0.28
N PHE A 219 -3.64 -0.55 1.16
CA PHE A 219 -4.99 -1.11 1.13
C PHE A 219 -5.63 -1.09 2.52
N ASN A 220 -6.81 -0.47 2.61
CA ASN A 220 -7.58 -0.44 3.84
C ASN A 220 -8.56 -1.62 3.85
N TRP A 221 -8.16 -2.72 4.47
CA TRP A 221 -8.99 -3.90 4.63
C TRP A 221 -10.05 -3.65 5.72
N GLY A 222 -11.31 -3.95 5.40
CA GLY A 222 -12.42 -3.76 6.34
C GLY A 222 -13.16 -2.44 6.24
N GLN A 223 -13.00 -1.68 5.15
CA GLN A 223 -13.72 -0.42 4.99
C GLN A 223 -15.24 -0.60 4.85
N LYS A 224 -15.99 0.45 5.21
CA LYS A 224 -17.46 0.54 5.07
C LYS A 224 -18.24 -0.55 5.84
N GLY A 225 -17.65 -1.09 6.90
CA GLY A 225 -18.28 -2.05 7.80
C GLY A 225 -18.05 -3.51 7.44
N ASP A 226 -17.31 -3.79 6.36
CA ASP A 226 -16.95 -5.15 5.95
C ASP A 226 -15.68 -5.65 6.66
N PHE A 227 -15.64 -5.48 7.98
CA PHE A 227 -14.44 -5.76 8.77
C PHE A 227 -14.06 -7.24 8.72
N PRO A 228 -12.76 -7.57 8.67
CA PRO A 228 -12.35 -8.95 8.65
C PRO A 228 -12.71 -9.67 9.96
N PRO A 229 -13.24 -10.90 9.88
CA PRO A 229 -13.50 -11.72 11.05
C PRO A 229 -12.20 -12.17 11.71
N ALA A 230 -12.32 -12.83 12.86
CA ALA A 230 -11.18 -13.48 13.49
C ALA A 230 -10.82 -14.75 12.71
N GLY A 231 -9.53 -15.07 12.63
CA GLY A 231 -9.02 -16.22 11.89
C GLY A 231 -7.57 -16.03 11.46
N ASP A 232 -7.06 -17.03 10.76
CA ASP A 232 -5.73 -17.02 10.17
C ASP A 232 -5.82 -16.65 8.69
N TYR A 233 -4.85 -15.86 8.23
CA TYR A 233 -4.82 -15.30 6.89
C TYR A 233 -3.42 -15.31 6.32
N VAL A 234 -3.34 -15.31 4.99
CA VAL A 234 -2.12 -15.02 4.24
C VAL A 234 -2.36 -13.78 3.41
N ILE A 235 -1.47 -12.80 3.54
CA ILE A 235 -1.42 -11.61 2.68
C ILE A 235 -0.28 -11.82 1.70
N THR A 236 -0.58 -11.87 0.40
CA THR A 236 0.41 -11.99 -0.66
C THR A 236 0.46 -10.72 -1.48
N PHE A 237 1.66 -10.15 -1.60
CA PHE A 237 1.97 -9.06 -2.50
C PHE A 237 2.78 -9.60 -3.68
N THR A 238 2.32 -9.33 -4.89
CA THR A 238 2.94 -9.79 -6.14
C THR A 238 3.38 -8.58 -6.94
N VAL A 239 4.51 -8.68 -7.62
CA VAL A 239 5.03 -7.66 -8.56
C VAL A 239 5.09 -8.26 -9.98
N SER A 240 5.26 -7.41 -10.99
CA SER A 240 5.44 -7.87 -12.37
C SER A 240 6.72 -8.71 -12.56
N ASP A 241 6.82 -9.42 -13.68
CA ASP A 241 8.02 -10.15 -14.09
C ASP A 241 9.24 -9.22 -14.30
N ASP A 242 9.01 -7.91 -14.46
CA ASP A 242 10.06 -6.90 -14.58
C ASP A 242 10.69 -6.50 -13.24
N THR A 243 10.07 -6.89 -12.11
CA THR A 243 10.58 -6.61 -10.77
C THR A 243 10.91 -7.90 -10.04
N THR A 244 12.15 -8.03 -9.57
CA THR A 244 12.59 -9.16 -8.75
C THR A 244 12.67 -8.80 -7.27
N ILE A 245 12.02 -9.57 -6.41
CA ILE A 245 12.08 -9.46 -4.96
C ILE A 245 13.29 -10.23 -4.43
N ALA A 246 14.35 -9.52 -4.07
CA ALA A 246 15.59 -10.11 -3.59
C ALA A 246 15.62 -10.36 -2.08
N CYS A 247 14.85 -9.60 -1.28
CA CYS A 247 14.71 -9.83 0.17
C CYS A 247 13.52 -9.06 0.75
N VAL A 248 13.23 -9.29 2.03
CA VAL A 248 12.18 -8.63 2.81
C VAL A 248 12.82 -8.04 4.07
N VAL A 249 12.45 -6.82 4.44
CA VAL A 249 12.86 -6.17 5.69
C VAL A 249 12.23 -6.90 6.87
N GLY A 250 13.02 -7.17 7.91
CA GLY A 250 12.53 -7.88 9.09
C GLY A 250 12.14 -9.33 8.83
N TRP A 251 12.73 -9.97 7.82
CA TRP A 251 12.43 -11.34 7.41
C TRP A 251 12.34 -12.32 8.59
N ASP A 252 11.22 -13.05 8.64
CA ASP A 252 10.97 -14.15 9.54
C ASP A 252 10.48 -15.36 8.71
N PRO A 253 11.28 -16.43 8.57
CA PRO A 253 10.90 -17.58 7.74
C PRO A 253 9.72 -18.40 8.32
N ASP A 254 9.33 -18.19 9.58
CA ASP A 254 8.20 -18.90 10.18
C ASP A 254 6.86 -18.24 9.82
N THR A 255 6.87 -16.96 9.41
CA THR A 255 5.68 -16.17 9.11
C THR A 255 5.69 -15.54 7.71
N MET A 256 6.79 -15.68 6.97
CA MET A 256 6.95 -15.15 5.63
C MET A 256 7.45 -16.19 4.64
N ASP A 257 6.88 -16.15 3.44
CA ASP A 257 7.39 -16.87 2.26
C ASP A 257 7.72 -15.87 1.15
N ARG A 258 8.76 -16.15 0.37
CA ARG A 258 9.26 -15.27 -0.68
C ARG A 258 9.66 -16.07 -1.91
N HIS A 259 9.11 -15.66 -3.04
CA HIS A 259 9.51 -16.05 -4.38
C HIS A 259 10.03 -14.83 -5.14
N ASP A 260 10.55 -15.05 -6.35
CA ASP A 260 11.17 -13.98 -7.14
C ASP A 260 10.22 -12.82 -7.46
N HIS A 261 8.91 -13.06 -7.50
CA HIS A 261 7.90 -12.05 -7.85
C HIS A 261 6.75 -11.95 -6.84
N SER A 262 6.86 -12.62 -5.70
CA SER A 262 5.84 -12.52 -4.65
C SER A 262 6.41 -12.70 -3.25
N VAL A 263 5.75 -12.07 -2.29
CA VAL A 263 6.01 -12.23 -0.86
C VAL A 263 4.70 -12.43 -0.15
N SER A 264 4.66 -13.39 0.77
CA SER A 264 3.51 -13.71 1.60
C SER A 264 3.84 -13.45 3.06
N LEU A 265 2.83 -12.98 3.81
CA LEU A 265 2.87 -12.76 5.25
C LEU A 265 1.66 -13.44 5.89
N ASP A 266 1.93 -14.38 6.79
CA ASP A 266 0.92 -15.05 7.60
C ASP A 266 0.55 -14.17 8.80
N ILE A 267 -0.74 -13.96 9.01
CA ILE A 267 -1.26 -13.19 10.15
C ILE A 267 -2.43 -13.88 10.82
N THR A 268 -2.55 -13.67 12.13
CA THR A 268 -3.72 -14.09 12.91
C THR A 268 -4.49 -12.87 13.39
N LEU A 269 -5.77 -12.79 13.06
CA LEU A 269 -6.68 -11.79 13.60
C LEU A 269 -7.37 -12.32 14.84
N SER A 270 -7.00 -11.77 15.99
CA SER A 270 -7.65 -12.12 17.25
C SER A 270 -9.07 -11.55 17.34
N ALA A 271 -9.99 -12.29 17.96
CA ALA A 271 -11.30 -11.74 18.28
C ALA A 271 -11.15 -10.51 19.18
N SER A 272 -11.85 -9.42 18.85
CA SER A 272 -11.91 -8.28 19.75
C SER A 272 -12.51 -8.75 21.08
N ALA A 273 -11.73 -8.73 22.16
CA ALA A 273 -12.22 -9.04 23.49
C ALA A 273 -13.41 -8.12 23.75
N GLY A 274 -14.62 -8.68 23.68
CA GLY A 274 -15.85 -7.93 23.78
C GLY A 274 -15.82 -7.17 25.09
N GLY A 275 -15.63 -5.85 25.02
CA GLY A 275 -15.91 -4.97 26.14
C GLY A 275 -17.40 -5.09 26.41
N GLY A 276 -17.77 -5.97 27.33
CA GLY A 276 -19.12 -6.14 27.80
C GLY A 276 -19.62 -4.83 28.41
N SER A 277 -20.16 -3.95 27.57
CA SER A 277 -20.83 -2.74 28.00
C SER A 277 -22.31 -3.03 28.17
N HIS A 278 -22.65 -3.41 29.40
CA HIS A 278 -23.90 -3.17 30.11
C HIS A 278 -25.21 -3.23 29.31
N ALA A 279 -25.92 -4.34 29.50
CA ALA A 279 -27.36 -4.29 29.64
C ALA A 279 -27.74 -3.22 30.68
N ARG A 280 -28.58 -2.27 30.28
CA ARG A 280 -29.52 -1.58 31.16
C ARG A 280 -30.92 -1.92 30.69
#